data_AF-A0A2N0R029-F1
#
_entry.id   AF-A0A2N0R029-F1
#
_cell.length_a   1.000
_cell.length_b   1.000
_cell.length_c   1.000
_cell.angle_alpha   90.00
_cell.angle_beta   90.00
_cell.angle_gamma   90.00
#
_symmetry.space_group_name_H-M   'P 1'
#
loop_
_entity.id
_entity.type
_entity.pdbx_description
1 polymer ?
#
loop_
_entity_poly.entity_id
_entity_poly.type
_entity_poly.pdbx_seq_one_letter_code
_entity_poly.pdbx_strand_id
1 'polypeptide(L)'
;MINLLLKKLTEKSRNWTSGNSYVDEFIKYTQLTVNKNIGYLEWIDFNKLYLVKNTNKRGAFGSIYTAIWMKGPWWSSKLPIRVTLERLDNFHNITQEHIYHGNGEERIML
;
A
#
# COMPACT_ATOMS: atom_id res chain seq x y z
N MET A 1 8.31 7.11 21.63
CA MET A 1 8.01 7.33 20.19
C MET A 1 7.53 6.06 19.49
N ILE A 2 8.21 4.91 19.63
CA ILE A 2 7.83 3.62 19.00
C ILE A 2 6.43 3.12 19.41
N ASN A 3 6.09 3.13 20.71
CA ASN A 3 4.79 2.66 21.20
C ASN A 3 3.59 3.46 20.67
N LEU A 4 3.77 4.76 20.39
CA LEU A 4 2.71 5.61 19.82
C LEU A 4 2.45 5.26 18.35
N LEU A 5 3.51 4.94 17.61
CA LEU A 5 3.44 4.53 16.21
C LEU A 5 2.78 3.15 16.10
N LEU A 6 3.21 2.19 16.92
CA LEU A 6 2.58 0.86 17.01
C LEU A 6 1.11 0.97 17.38
N LYS A 7 0.75 1.71 18.44
CA LYS A 7 -0.66 1.92 18.85
C LYS A 7 -1.51 2.47 17.71
N LYS A 8 -1.00 3.47 16.98
CA LYS A 8 -1.71 4.12 15.86
C LYS A 8 -1.86 3.19 14.64
N LEU A 9 -0.85 2.37 14.34
CA LEU A 9 -0.93 1.32 13.31
C LEU A 9 -1.95 0.24 13.70
N THR A 10 -1.95 -0.17 14.97
CA THR A 10 -2.91 -1.15 15.50
C THR A 10 -4.35 -0.62 15.42
N GLU A 11 -4.57 0.65 15.74
CA GLU A 11 -5.89 1.30 15.62
C GLU A 11 -6.35 1.41 14.16
N LYS A 12 -5.47 1.80 13.23
CA LYS A 12 -5.78 1.85 11.79
C LYS A 12 -6.04 0.47 11.19
N SER A 13 -5.42 -0.59 11.72
CA SER A 13 -5.55 -1.97 11.23
C SER A 13 -6.92 -2.61 11.52
N ARG A 14 -7.69 -2.09 12.49
CA ARG A 14 -8.83 -2.83 13.06
C ARG A 14 -10.05 -3.01 12.14
N ASN A 15 -10.23 -2.22 11.09
CA ASN A 15 -11.52 -2.14 10.37
C ASN A 15 -11.43 -2.15 8.83
N TRP A 16 -10.36 -2.67 8.22
CA TRP A 16 -10.28 -2.79 6.76
C TRP A 16 -9.86 -4.20 6.33
N THR A 17 -10.38 -4.62 5.18
CA THR A 17 -9.96 -5.79 4.41
C THR A 17 -9.95 -5.40 2.95
N SER A 18 -8.97 -5.89 2.20
CA SER A 18 -8.92 -5.75 0.74
C SER A 18 -9.87 -6.73 0.02
N GLY A 19 -10.47 -7.68 0.75
CA GLY A 19 -11.17 -8.83 0.18
C GLY A 19 -10.24 -9.98 -0.23
N ASN A 20 -8.91 -9.83 -0.09
CA ASN A 20 -7.92 -10.88 -0.29
C ASN A 20 -7.11 -11.10 1.00
N SER A 21 -7.26 -12.28 1.61
CA SER A 21 -6.64 -12.61 2.91
C SER A 21 -5.11 -12.58 2.88
N TYR A 22 -4.48 -12.96 1.77
CA TYR A 22 -3.02 -12.94 1.64
C TYR A 22 -2.48 -11.52 1.58
N VAL A 23 -3.15 -10.64 0.83
CA VAL A 23 -2.79 -9.21 0.77
C VAL A 23 -2.98 -8.55 2.13
N ASP A 24 -4.07 -8.86 2.82
CA ASP A 24 -4.35 -8.35 4.16
C ASP A 24 -3.28 -8.80 5.17
N GLU A 25 -2.89 -10.08 5.14
CA GLU A 25 -1.85 -10.63 6.02
C GLU A 25 -0.49 -9.99 5.73
N PHE A 26 -0.12 -9.84 4.45
CA PHE A 26 1.14 -9.21 4.05
C PHE A 26 1.22 -7.75 4.53
N ILE A 27 0.18 -6.95 4.31
CA ILE A 27 0.17 -5.56 4.77
C ILE A 27 0.26 -5.50 6.30
N LYS A 28 -0.50 -6.33 7.03
CA LYS A 28 -0.41 -6.43 8.50
C LYS A 28 1.00 -6.82 8.94
N TYR A 29 1.63 -7.77 8.27
CA TYR A 29 3.01 -8.18 8.54
C TYR A 29 3.98 -7.00 8.39
N THR A 30 3.89 -6.21 7.31
CA THR A 30 4.77 -5.03 7.15
C THR A 30 4.52 -3.95 8.23
N GLN A 31 3.28 -3.81 8.69
CA GLN A 31 2.93 -2.86 9.77
C GLN A 31 3.41 -3.33 11.15
N LEU A 32 3.48 -4.64 11.39
CA LEU A 32 3.98 -5.22 12.63
C LEU A 32 5.51 -5.25 12.67
N THR A 33 6.15 -5.42 11.52
CA THR A 33 7.62 -5.53 11.39
C THR A 33 8.33 -4.19 11.20
N VAL A 34 7.65 -3.07 11.46
CA VAL A 34 8.21 -1.71 11.37
C VAL A 34 9.53 -1.63 12.14
N ASN A 35 10.63 -1.63 11.39
CA ASN A 35 11.95 -1.25 11.86
C ASN A 35 12.31 0.09 11.18
N LYS A 36 13.29 0.83 11.72
CA LYS A 36 13.62 2.17 11.23
C LYS A 36 14.06 2.22 9.74
N ASN A 37 14.34 1.08 9.12
CA ASN A 37 14.89 0.98 7.77
C ASN A 37 13.92 0.36 6.74
N ILE A 38 12.97 -0.46 7.20
CA ILE A 38 11.93 -1.09 6.39
C ILE A 38 10.66 -0.26 6.62
N GLY A 39 10.36 0.63 5.67
CA GLY A 39 9.08 1.31 5.64
C GLY A 39 7.92 0.30 5.65
N TYR A 40 6.73 0.73 6.06
CA TYR A 40 5.57 -0.14 6.12
C TYR A 40 4.53 0.25 5.07
N LEU A 41 3.64 -0.69 4.73
CA LEU A 41 2.56 -0.45 3.79
C LEU A 41 1.33 0.11 4.51
N GLU A 42 0.73 1.17 3.96
CA GLU A 42 -0.50 1.76 4.46
C GLU A 42 -1.67 1.40 3.52
N TRP A 43 -2.73 0.82 4.08
CA TRP A 43 -3.97 0.65 3.34
C TRP A 43 -4.71 1.98 3.20
N ILE A 44 -5.10 2.30 1.97
CA ILE A 44 -5.85 3.51 1.62
C ILE A 44 -7.15 3.07 0.96
N ASP A 45 -8.27 3.48 1.54
CA ASP A 45 -9.58 3.33 0.91
C ASP A 45 -9.61 4.10 -0.42
N PHE A 46 -10.03 3.43 -1.49
CA PHE A 46 -10.11 4.01 -2.83
C PHE A 46 -10.93 5.30 -2.87
N ASN A 47 -11.97 5.44 -2.05
CA ASN A 47 -12.79 6.65 -1.96
C ASN A 47 -12.03 7.88 -1.42
N LYS A 48 -10.82 7.71 -0.89
CA LYS A 48 -9.93 8.80 -0.46
C LYS A 48 -9.01 9.30 -1.57
N LEU A 49 -9.05 8.66 -2.75
CA LEU A 49 -8.27 9.00 -3.93
C LEU A 49 -9.13 9.77 -4.93
N TYR A 50 -8.62 10.90 -5.38
CA TYR A 50 -9.30 11.80 -6.30
C TYR A 50 -8.58 11.84 -7.64
N LEU A 51 -9.32 12.15 -8.71
CA LEU A 51 -8.77 12.29 -10.07
C LEU A 51 -7.93 11.07 -10.50
N VAL A 52 -8.41 9.87 -10.17
CA VAL A 52 -7.75 8.61 -10.57
C VAL A 52 -7.73 8.53 -12.09
N LYS A 53 -6.53 8.48 -12.67
CA LYS A 53 -6.32 8.50 -14.12
C LYS A 53 -5.34 7.42 -14.54
N ASN A 54 -5.73 6.60 -15.52
CA ASN A 54 -4.84 5.65 -16.17
C ASN A 54 -3.76 6.41 -16.97
N THR A 55 -2.51 5.99 -16.83
CA THR A 55 -1.37 6.59 -17.54
C THR A 55 -1.08 5.92 -18.89
N ASN A 56 -1.78 4.85 -19.23
CA ASN A 56 -1.52 3.95 -20.37
C ASN A 56 -0.12 3.32 -20.33
N LYS A 57 0.50 3.23 -19.14
CA LYS A 57 1.77 2.55 -18.91
C LYS A 57 1.55 1.27 -18.12
N ARG A 58 2.46 0.31 -18.29
CA ARG A 58 2.56 -0.89 -17.44
C ARG A 58 3.74 -0.78 -16.49
N GLY A 59 3.55 -1.24 -15.27
CA GLY A 59 4.59 -1.52 -14.30
C GLY A 59 4.93 -3.01 -14.29
N ALA A 60 5.61 -3.46 -13.25
CA ALA A 60 6.05 -4.84 -13.10
C ALA A 60 4.86 -5.81 -12.94
N PHE A 61 3.76 -5.35 -12.35
CA PHE A 61 2.64 -6.20 -11.93
C PHE A 61 1.29 -5.76 -12.51
N GLY A 62 1.22 -4.66 -13.27
CA GLY A 62 0.04 -4.32 -14.03
C GLY A 62 0.00 -2.90 -14.56
N SER A 63 -1.18 -2.28 -14.55
CA SER A 63 -1.40 -0.97 -15.17
C SER A 63 -1.15 0.17 -14.19
N ILE A 64 -0.46 1.22 -14.64
CA ILE A 64 -0.11 2.37 -13.81
C ILE A 64 -1.17 3.47 -13.91
N TYR A 65 -1.60 3.96 -12.75
CA TYR A 65 -2.51 5.08 -12.58
C TYR A 65 -1.83 6.20 -11.79
N THR A 66 -2.41 7.40 -11.84
CA THR A 66 -2.10 8.48 -10.90
C THR A 66 -3.36 8.92 -10.19
N ALA A 67 -3.24 9.40 -8.97
CA ALA A 67 -4.35 9.99 -8.22
C ALA A 67 -3.86 11.13 -7.31
N ILE A 68 -4.80 11.84 -6.71
CA ILE A 68 -4.57 12.81 -5.65
C ILE A 68 -5.06 12.20 -4.33
N TRP A 69 -4.17 12.09 -3.35
CA TRP A 69 -4.51 11.71 -1.99
C TRP A 69 -4.59 12.97 -1.11
N MET A 70 -5.81 13.39 -0.79
CA MET A 70 -6.06 14.68 -0.13
C MET A 70 -5.46 14.78 1.28
N LYS A 71 -5.56 13.68 2.05
CA LYS A 71 -5.02 13.64 3.42
C LYS A 71 -3.57 13.17 3.50
N GLY A 72 -3.06 12.57 2.42
CA GLY A 72 -1.72 12.02 2.32
C GLY A 72 -1.34 11.09 3.47
N PRO A 73 -0.08 10.65 3.51
CA PRO A 73 0.41 9.90 4.64
C PRO A 73 0.61 10.81 5.85
N TRP A 74 0.50 10.27 7.06
CA TRP A 74 0.51 11.09 8.30
C TRP A 74 1.84 11.80 8.57
N TRP A 75 2.92 11.38 7.92
CA TRP A 75 4.24 12.03 8.01
C TRP A 75 4.46 13.12 6.95
N SER A 76 3.57 13.25 5.97
CA SER A 76 3.70 14.31 4.96
C SER A 76 3.19 15.63 5.54
N SER A 77 4.02 16.66 5.50
CA SER A 77 3.62 18.04 5.74
C SER A 77 3.05 18.72 4.49
N LYS A 78 3.12 18.07 3.32
CA LYS A 78 2.64 18.60 2.03
C LYS A 78 1.39 17.85 1.60
N LEU A 79 0.28 18.56 1.55
CA LEU A 79 -1.02 18.08 1.11
C LEU A 79 -1.66 19.10 0.16
N PRO A 80 -2.46 18.65 -0.85
CA PRO A 80 -2.67 17.25 -1.23
C PRO A 80 -1.45 16.66 -1.95
N ILE A 81 -1.28 15.33 -1.91
CA ILE A 81 -0.15 14.65 -2.57
C ILE A 81 -0.61 13.91 -3.83
N ARG A 82 0.17 14.02 -4.90
CA ARG A 82 -0.01 13.18 -6.09
C ARG A 82 0.67 11.84 -5.86
N VAL A 83 -0.08 10.76 -6.05
CA VAL A 83 0.41 9.39 -5.89
C VAL A 83 0.37 8.67 -7.24
N THR A 84 1.31 7.74 -7.43
CA THR A 84 1.28 6.76 -8.50
C THR A 84 0.73 5.46 -7.90
N LEU A 85 -0.22 4.85 -8.58
CA LEU A 85 -0.85 3.60 -8.14
C LEU A 85 -0.55 2.53 -9.19
N GLU A 86 -0.22 1.33 -8.75
CA GLU A 86 -0.13 0.18 -9.63
C GLU A 86 -1.32 -0.74 -9.41
N ARG A 87 -2.14 -0.90 -10.45
CA ARG A 87 -3.24 -1.86 -10.43
C ARG A 87 -2.69 -3.23 -10.80
N LEU A 88 -2.71 -4.14 -9.84
CA LEU A 88 -2.29 -5.53 -10.04
C LEU A 88 -3.25 -6.25 -11.00
N ASP A 89 -2.71 -6.80 -12.08
CA ASP A 89 -3.47 -7.71 -12.94
C ASP A 89 -3.67 -9.03 -12.19
N ASN A 90 -4.82 -9.71 -12.39
CA ASN A 90 -5.15 -10.98 -11.72
C ASN A 90 -5.15 -10.95 -10.18
N PHE A 91 -5.59 -9.85 -9.55
CA PHE A 91 -5.64 -9.67 -8.08
C PHE A 91 -6.23 -10.86 -7.29
N HIS A 92 -7.24 -11.53 -7.84
CA HIS A 92 -7.89 -12.69 -7.20
C HIS A 92 -7.01 -13.95 -7.18
N ASN A 93 -5.99 -14.02 -8.03
CA ASN A 93 -5.05 -15.15 -8.14
C ASN A 93 -3.69 -14.84 -7.51
N ILE A 94 -3.56 -13.74 -6.76
CA ILE A 94 -2.32 -13.43 -6.03
C ILE A 94 -2.11 -14.53 -4.98
N THR A 95 -1.04 -15.30 -5.17
CA THR A 95 -0.56 -16.32 -4.23
C THR A 95 0.72 -15.84 -3.52
N GLN A 96 1.13 -16.56 -2.48
CA GLN A 96 2.37 -16.32 -1.73
C GLN A 96 3.60 -16.21 -2.66
N GLU A 97 3.70 -17.03 -3.71
CA GLU A 97 4.84 -17.02 -4.64
C GLU A 97 5.02 -15.68 -5.36
N HIS A 98 3.93 -14.97 -5.68
CA HIS A 98 3.97 -13.67 -6.35
C HIS A 98 4.47 -12.53 -5.42
N ILE A 99 4.40 -12.71 -4.11
CA ILE A 99 4.80 -11.71 -3.11
C ILE A 99 6.26 -11.91 -2.68
N TYR A 100 6.76 -13.16 -2.68
CA TYR A 100 8.09 -13.51 -2.17
C TYR A 100 9.17 -13.79 -3.23
N HIS A 101 8.83 -14.01 -4.51
CA HIS A 101 9.80 -14.25 -5.60
C HIS A 101 10.19 -13.01 -6.42
N GLY A 102 9.84 -11.80 -5.99
CA GLY A 102 10.48 -10.59 -6.51
C GLY A 102 11.93 -10.53 -6.02
N ASN A 103 12.89 -10.55 -6.93
CA ASN A 103 14.32 -10.42 -6.63
C ASN A 103 14.54 -9.22 -5.69
N GLY A 104 15.45 -9.36 -4.71
CA GLY A 104 15.59 -8.55 -3.49
C GLY A 104 15.77 -7.02 -3.58
N GLU A 105 15.35 -6.37 -4.66
CA GLU A 105 15.23 -4.92 -4.80
C GLU A 105 13.82 -4.45 -5.22
N GLU A 106 12.87 -5.35 -5.48
CA GLU A 106 11.56 -4.98 -6.02
C GLU A 106 10.52 -4.83 -4.90
N ARG A 107 10.36 -3.59 -4.45
CA ARG A 107 9.36 -3.19 -3.47
C ARG A 107 7.97 -3.19 -4.10
N ILE A 108 7.17 -4.19 -3.78
CA ILE A 108 5.72 -4.19 -3.99
C ILE A 108 5.12 -3.03 -3.19
N MET A 109 4.33 -2.15 -3.83
CA MET A 109 3.52 -1.14 -3.14
C MET A 109 2.14 -0.95 -3.78
N LEU A 110 1.17 -0.70 -2.90
CA LEU A 110 -0.09 -0.01 -3.18
C LEU A 110 0.14 1.50 -3.31
#